data_AF-A0A8T4J8N3-F1
#
_entry.id   AF-A0A8T4J8N3-F1
#
_cell.length_a   1.000
_cell.length_b   1.000
_cell.length_c   1.000
_cell.angle_alpha   90.00
_cell.angle_beta   90.00
_cell.angle_gamma   90.00
#
_symmetry.space_group_name_H-M   'P 1'
#
loop_
_entity.id
_entity.type
_entity.pdbx_description
1 polymer ?
#
loop_
_entity_poly.entity_id
_entity_poly.type
_entity_poly.pdbx_seq_one_letter_code
_entity_poly.pdbx_strand_id
1 'polypeptide(L)'
;ETAAVVLNAFREAAYDEPDLATVGDRLERALDRHLLGEKFVTAVLAEVRERDRAVLLNYGHPAPLVIRPDGTVHYAEPPDRALPLGL
;
A
#
# COMPACT_ATOMS: atom_id res chain seq x y z
N GLU A 1 6.64 2.96 -16.67
CA GLU A 1 6.40 4.38 -16.33
C GLU A 1 5.57 4.53 -15.06
N THR A 2 4.35 3.99 -14.98
CA THR A 2 3.46 4.09 -13.80
C THR A 2 4.09 3.65 -12.48
N ALA A 3 4.86 2.55 -12.46
CA ALA A 3 5.54 2.09 -11.24
C ALA A 3 6.54 3.12 -10.67
N ALA A 4 7.21 3.90 -11.53
CA ALA A 4 8.14 4.94 -11.08
C ALA A 4 7.40 6.11 -10.43
N VAL A 5 6.22 6.49 -10.96
CA VAL A 5 5.36 7.52 -10.37
C VAL A 5 4.93 7.12 -8.96
N VAL A 6 4.41 5.90 -8.79
CA VAL A 6 3.97 5.40 -7.48
C VAL A 6 5.12 5.32 -6.49
N LEU A 7 6.27 4.78 -6.89
CA LEU A 7 7.43 4.66 -6.00
C LEU A 7 7.99 6.03 -5.59
N ASN A 8 7.98 7.01 -6.48
CA ASN A 8 8.44 8.36 -6.15
C ASN A 8 7.45 9.07 -5.22
N ALA A 9 6.15 9.00 -5.51
CA ALA A 9 5.12 9.55 -4.65
C ALA A 9 5.12 8.88 -3.26
N PHE A 10 5.37 7.57 -3.19
CA PHE A 10 5.52 6.85 -1.92
C PHE A 10 6.72 7.37 -1.14
N ARG A 11 7.88 7.48 -1.80
CA ARG A 11 9.11 7.96 -1.14
C ARG A 11 8.93 9.36 -0.56
N GLU A 12 8.22 10.24 -1.25
CA GLU A 12 7.91 11.58 -0.72
C GLU A 12 6.90 11.49 0.44
N ALA A 13 5.76 10.85 0.21
CA ALA A 13 4.67 10.75 1.19
C ALA A 13 5.10 10.06 2.49
N ALA A 14 5.88 8.98 2.41
CA ALA A 14 6.28 8.21 3.59
C ALA A 14 7.13 9.00 4.60
N TYR A 15 7.78 10.09 4.17
CA TYR A 15 8.52 10.98 5.09
C TYR A 15 7.63 12.06 5.72
N ASP A 16 6.64 12.56 4.97
CA ASP A 16 5.84 13.71 5.37
C ASP A 16 4.54 13.33 6.09
N GLU A 17 3.99 12.16 5.77
CA GLU A 17 2.66 11.75 6.16
C GLU A 17 2.67 11.02 7.51
N PRO A 18 1.69 11.29 8.39
CA PRO A 18 1.65 10.71 9.73
C PRO A 18 1.31 9.22 9.75
N ASP A 19 0.59 8.71 8.76
CA ASP A 19 0.12 7.32 8.72
C ASP A 19 -0.06 6.79 7.30
N LEU A 20 -0.23 5.47 7.17
CA LEU A 20 -0.39 4.81 5.88
C LEU A 20 -1.63 5.26 5.08
N ALA A 21 -2.70 5.70 5.74
CA ALA A 21 -3.90 6.10 5.03
C ALA A 21 -3.65 7.40 4.28
N THR A 22 -3.00 8.38 4.91
CA THR A 22 -2.66 9.65 4.24
C THR A 22 -1.54 9.49 3.21
N VAL A 23 -0.64 8.51 3.38
CA VAL A 23 0.27 8.06 2.31
C VAL A 23 -0.51 7.55 1.10
N GLY A 24 -1.50 6.66 1.33
CA GLY A 24 -2.39 6.15 0.28
C GLY A 24 -3.08 7.26 -0.50
N ASP A 25 -3.65 8.23 0.20
CA ASP A 25 -4.29 9.40 -0.42
C ASP A 25 -3.33 10.21 -1.30
N ARG A 26 -2.06 10.36 -0.89
CA ARG A 26 -1.04 11.02 -1.72
C ARG A 26 -0.70 10.22 -2.96
N LEU A 27 -0.65 8.89 -2.86
CA LEU A 27 -0.42 8.01 -4.01
C LEU A 27 -1.56 8.09 -5.01
N GLU A 28 -2.81 8.07 -4.54
CA GLU A 28 -3.99 8.23 -5.39
C GLU A 28 -3.93 9.54 -6.17
N ARG A 29 -3.73 10.66 -5.48
CA ARG A 29 -3.59 11.98 -6.11
C ARG A 29 -2.44 12.02 -7.13
N ALA A 30 -1.33 11.34 -6.86
CA ALA A 30 -0.21 11.28 -7.79
C ALA A 30 -0.54 10.46 -9.05
N LEU A 31 -1.30 9.38 -8.90
CA LEU A 31 -1.77 8.55 -9.99
C LEU A 31 -2.83 9.25 -10.83
N ASP A 32 -3.80 9.93 -10.22
CA ASP A 32 -4.82 10.72 -10.94
C ASP A 32 -4.20 11.76 -11.88
N ARG A 33 -3.06 12.35 -11.51
CA ARG A 33 -2.35 13.32 -12.35
C ARG A 33 -1.61 12.69 -13.53
N HIS A 34 -1.25 11.41 -13.44
CA HIS A 34 -0.42 10.71 -14.43
C HIS A 34 -1.18 9.65 -15.23
N LEU A 35 -2.32 9.19 -14.74
CA LEU A 35 -3.15 8.15 -15.35
C LEU A 35 -4.42 8.81 -15.89
N LEU A 36 -4.73 8.53 -17.15
CA LEU A 36 -5.93 9.04 -17.82
C LEU A 36 -7.17 8.15 -17.55
N GLY A 37 -7.32 7.64 -16.32
CA GLY A 37 -8.48 6.84 -15.89
C GLY A 37 -8.57 5.40 -16.41
N GLU A 38 -7.72 4.98 -17.36
CA GLU A 38 -7.73 3.61 -17.92
C GLU A 38 -6.69 2.66 -17.31
N LYS A 39 -5.88 3.15 -16.36
CA LYS A 39 -4.78 2.40 -15.75
C LYS A 39 -4.89 2.47 -14.25
N PHE A 40 -4.49 1.39 -13.59
CA PHE A 40 -4.51 1.28 -12.13
C PHE A 40 -3.27 0.55 -11.62
N VAL A 41 -3.04 0.64 -10.31
CA VAL A 41 -1.94 -0.05 -9.63
C VAL A 41 -2.46 -0.81 -8.42
N THR A 42 -2.19 -2.11 -8.38
CA THR A 42 -2.37 -2.87 -7.13
C THR A 42 -1.16 -2.72 -6.24
N ALA A 43 -1.34 -2.51 -4.94
CA ALA A 43 -0.23 -2.37 -4.00
C ALA A 43 -0.59 -2.85 -2.59
N VAL A 44 0.45 -3.20 -1.82
CA VAL A 44 0.37 -3.32 -0.36
C VAL A 44 1.31 -2.31 0.26
N LEU A 45 0.79 -1.46 1.15
CA LEU A 45 1.59 -0.60 2.00
C LEU A 45 1.77 -1.28 3.36
N ALA A 46 2.99 -1.24 3.87
CA ALA A 46 3.34 -1.85 5.15
C ALA A 46 4.07 -0.84 6.02
N GLU A 47 3.58 -0.70 7.25
CA GLU A 47 4.19 0.11 8.29
C GLU A 47 4.55 -0.81 9.44
N VAL A 48 5.85 -1.00 9.64
CA VAL A 48 6.36 -1.80 10.76
C VAL A 48 6.67 -0.84 11.90
N ARG A 49 5.92 -0.95 12.99
CA ARG A 49 6.14 -0.20 14.22
C ARG A 49 6.64 -1.17 15.28
N GLU A 50 7.70 -0.78 15.99
CA GLU A 50 8.30 -1.63 17.03
C GLU A 50 8.75 -3.00 16.46
N ARG A 51 9.04 -3.98 17.32
CA ARG A 51 9.61 -5.28 16.88
C ARG A 51 8.55 -6.30 16.46
N ASP A 52 7.29 -6.08 16.77
CA ASP A 52 6.24 -7.11 16.71
C ASP A 52 4.92 -6.64 16.08
N ARG A 53 4.81 -5.37 15.64
CA ARG A 53 3.58 -4.85 15.02
C ARG A 53 3.83 -4.37 13.59
N ALA A 54 2.96 -4.81 12.69
CA ALA A 54 2.87 -4.25 11.35
C ALA A 54 1.42 -3.87 11.04
N VAL A 55 1.24 -2.72 10.40
CA VAL A 55 -0.04 -2.29 9.81
C VAL A 55 0.08 -2.46 8.30
N LEU A 56 -0.95 -3.03 7.67
CA LEU A 56 -1.00 -3.29 6.25
C LEU A 56 -2.24 -2.63 5.65
N LEU A 57 -2.05 -1.89 4.55
CA LEU A 57 -3.15 -1.46 3.67
C LEU A 57 -2.99 -2.16 2.33
N ASN A 58 -4.06 -2.78 1.85
CA ASN A 58 -4.06 -3.56 0.61
C ASN A 58 -5.00 -2.95 -0.43
N TYR A 59 -4.41 -2.34 -1.46
CA TYR A 59 -5.09 -1.74 -2.60
C TYR A 59 -5.20 -2.77 -3.73
N GLY A 60 -6.07 -3.76 -3.58
CA GLY A 60 -6.39 -4.75 -4.61
C GLY A 60 -5.27 -5.75 -4.96
N HIS A 61 -4.22 -5.85 -4.16
CA HIS A 61 -3.15 -6.84 -4.34
C HIS A 61 -3.49 -8.17 -3.63
N PRO A 62 -2.94 -9.32 -4.05
CA PRO A 62 -3.08 -10.55 -3.25
C PRO A 62 -2.53 -10.39 -1.83
N ALA A 63 -3.22 -10.99 -0.85
CA ALA A 63 -2.83 -10.90 0.56
C ALA A 63 -1.39 -11.42 0.79
N PRO A 64 -0.51 -10.67 1.48
CA PRO A 64 0.81 -11.14 1.83
C PRO A 64 0.76 -12.36 2.77
N LEU A 65 1.81 -13.18 2.73
CA LEU A 65 2.04 -14.23 3.73
C LEU A 65 2.75 -13.65 4.96
N VAL A 66 2.26 -14.00 6.14
CA VAL A 66 2.89 -13.68 7.43
C VAL A 66 3.38 -14.98 8.07
N ILE A 67 4.68 -15.02 8.32
CA ILE A 67 5.38 -16.14 8.98
C ILE A 67 5.76 -15.67 10.38
N ARG A 68 5.25 -16.34 11.41
CA ARG A 68 5.54 -16.05 12.82
C ARG A 68 6.78 -16.79 13.31
N PRO A 69 7.42 -16.34 14.42
CA PRO A 69 8.60 -17.01 15.00
C PRO A 69 8.36 -18.47 15.42
N ASP A 70 7.10 -18.85 15.70
CA ASP A 70 6.70 -20.21 16.04
C ASP A 70 6.50 -21.13 14.80
N GLY A 71 6.72 -20.59 13.59
CA GLY A 71 6.52 -21.30 12.34
C GLY A 71 5.09 -21.24 11.79
N THR A 72 4.16 -20.58 12.49
CA THR A 72 2.78 -20.41 12.01
C THR A 72 2.75 -19.51 10.77
N VAL A 73 2.05 -19.94 9.72
CA VAL A 73 1.88 -19.20 8.47
C VAL A 73 0.41 -18.90 8.24
N HIS A 74 0.09 -17.66 7.85
CA HIS A 74 -1.25 -17.25 7.45
C HIS A 74 -1.20 -16.11 6.44
N TYR A 75 -2.26 -15.95 5.65
CA TYR A 75 -2.44 -14.77 4.81
C TYR A 75 -2.90 -13.58 5.67
N ALA A 76 -2.31 -12.42 5.45
CA ALA A 76 -2.78 -11.15 5.99
C ALA A 76 -3.94 -10.62 5.13
N GLU A 77 -5.07 -11.33 5.19
CA GLU A 77 -6.31 -10.90 4.54
C GLU A 77 -6.80 -9.61 5.21
N PRO A 78 -7.06 -8.54 4.43
CA PRO A 78 -7.59 -7.32 5.01
C PRO A 78 -9.04 -7.55 5.46
N PRO A 79 -9.49 -6.91 6.56
CA PRO A 79 -10.88 -7.00 6.99
C PRO A 79 -11.84 -6.43 5.95
N ASP A 80 -11.39 -5.39 5.23
CA ASP A 80 -12.12 -4.72 4.16
C ASP A 80 -11.29 -4.68 2.88
N ARG A 81 -11.94 -4.83 1.72
CA ARG A 81 -11.28 -4.74 0.41
C ARG A 81 -11.24 -3.28 -0.04
N ALA A 82 -10.05 -2.76 -0.29
CA ALA A 82 -9.88 -1.50 -1.02
C ALA A 82 -9.73 -1.76 -2.52
N LEU A 83 -10.11 -0.76 -3.32
CA LEU A 83 -9.85 -0.76 -4.76
C LEU A 83 -8.35 -0.62 -5.03
N PRO A 84 -7.85 -1.11 -6.17
CA PRO A 84 -6.57 -0.69 -6.70
C PRO A 84 -6.48 0.83 -6.84
N LEU A 85 -5.26 1.36 -6.73
CA LEU A 85 -5.02 2.79 -6.85
C LEU A 85 -5.28 3.29 -8.28
N GLY A 86 -5.92 4.46 -8.41
CA GLY A 86 -6.25 5.13 -9.66
C GLY A 86 -7.53 4.63 -10.35
N LEU A 87 -8.48 4.08 -9.58
CA LEU A 87 -9.78 3.58 -10.05
C LEU A 87 -10.98 4.38 -9.54
#